data_AF-A0A7C5PZT3-F1
#
_entry.id   AF-A0A7C5PZT3-F1
#
_cell.length_a   1.000
_cell.length_b   1.000
_cell.length_c   1.000
_cell.angle_alpha   90.00
_cell.angle_beta   90.00
_cell.angle_gamma   90.00
#
_symmetry.space_group_name_H-M   'P 1'
#
loop_
_entity.id
_entity.type
_entity.pdbx_description
1 polymer ?
#
loop_
_entity_poly.entity_id
_entity_poly.type
_entity_poly.pdbx_seq_one_letter_code
_entity_poly.pdbx_strand_id
1 'polypeptide(L)' 'SGLKAAFNKELVKTGKINKEEGKLFNKLFGMRQEADYEDFFAIEEEDVAPLLPKIKNLIAEIEALMTKEQ' A
#
# COMPACT_ATOMS: atom_id res chain seq x y z
N SER A 1 -2.35 -13.17 4.02
CA SER A 1 -3.59 -12.36 4.01
C SER A 1 -4.21 -12.34 2.61
N GLY A 2 -5.51 -12.66 2.50
CA GLY A 2 -6.25 -12.68 1.22
C GLY A 2 -6.44 -11.30 0.58
N LEU A 3 -6.53 -10.23 1.39
CA LEU A 3 -6.64 -8.85 0.89
C LEU A 3 -5.42 -8.44 0.06
N LYS A 4 -4.21 -8.69 0.58
CA LYS A 4 -2.97 -8.38 -0.13
C LYS A 4 -2.89 -9.13 -1.46
N ALA A 5 -3.29 -10.40 -1.47
CA ALA A 5 -3.32 -11.18 -2.70
C ALA A 5 -4.34 -10.64 -3.72
N ALA A 6 -5.54 -10.29 -3.27
CA ALA A 6 -6.59 -9.70 -4.11
C ALA A 6 -6.15 -8.35 -4.69
N PHE A 7 -5.57 -7.45 -3.87
CA PHE A 7 -5.04 -6.16 -4.33
C PHE A 7 -4.03 -6.32 -5.47
N ASN A 8 -3.05 -7.22 -5.29
CA ASN A 8 -2.05 -7.47 -6.32
C ASN A 8 -2.64 -8.12 -7.57
N LYS A 9 -3.59 -9.05 -7.42
CA LYS A 9 -4.20 -9.76 -8.54
C LYS A 9 -5.15 -8.88 -9.36
N GLU A 10 -6.03 -8.14 -8.69
CA GLU A 10 -7.15 -7.45 -9.33
C GLU A 10 -6.82 -6.01 -9.73
N LEU A 11 -5.84 -5.37 -9.07
CA LEU A 11 -5.49 -3.97 -9.33
C LEU A 11 -4.10 -3.82 -9.96
N VAL A 12 -3.09 -4.50 -9.43
CA VAL A 12 -1.71 -4.33 -9.93
C VAL A 12 -1.47 -5.13 -11.22
N LYS A 13 -1.85 -6.42 -11.25
CA LYS A 13 -1.65 -7.27 -12.45
C LYS A 13 -2.53 -6.87 -13.63
N THR A 14 -3.68 -6.25 -13.38
CA THR A 14 -4.59 -5.74 -14.41
C THR A 14 -4.18 -4.35 -14.93
N GLY A 15 -3.17 -3.73 -14.32
CA GLY A 15 -2.67 -2.40 -14.69
C GLY A 15 -3.56 -1.25 -14.23
N LYS A 16 -4.58 -1.49 -13.40
CA LYS A 16 -5.40 -0.43 -12.78
C LYS A 16 -4.58 0.39 -11.78
N ILE A 17 -3.61 -0.25 -11.13
CA ILE A 17 -2.59 0.38 -10.28
C ILE A 17 -1.21 0.00 -10.80
N ASN A 18 -0.30 0.96 -10.85
CA ASN A 18 1.05 0.71 -11.36
C ASN A 18 1.89 -0.19 -10.41
N LYS A 19 2.96 -0.78 -10.93
CA LYS A 19 3.79 -1.73 -10.15
C LYS A 19 4.53 -1.08 -8.98
N GLU A 20 4.90 0.19 -9.08
CA GLU A 20 5.64 0.88 -8.02
C GLU A 20 4.74 1.13 -6.81
N GLU A 21 3.52 1.54 -7.06
CA GLU A 21 2.48 1.68 -6.05
C GLU A 21 2.05 0.34 -5.46
N GLY A 22 1.99 -0.72 -6.27
CA GLY A 22 1.80 -2.08 -5.78
C GLY A 22 2.90 -2.52 -4.79
N LYS A 23 4.16 -2.16 -5.07
CA LYS A 23 5.28 -2.42 -4.14
C LYS A 23 5.15 -1.59 -2.86
N LEU A 24 4.74 -0.33 -2.96
CA LEU A 24 4.50 0.53 -1.81
C LEU A 24 3.42 -0.06 -0.89
N PHE A 25 2.27 -0.45 -1.45
CA PHE A 25 1.21 -1.12 -0.69
C PHE A 25 1.74 -2.37 0.03
N ASN A 26 2.49 -3.21 -0.68
CA ASN A 26 3.05 -4.44 -0.11
C ASN A 26 4.04 -4.16 1.04
N LYS A 27 4.85 -3.09 0.93
CA LYS A 27 5.76 -2.63 1.98
C LYS A 27 4.97 -2.16 3.22
N LEU A 28 4.00 -1.28 3.04
CA LEU A 28 3.18 -0.74 4.13
C LEU A 28 2.39 -1.83 4.85
N PHE A 29 1.86 -2.81 4.09
CA PHE A 29 1.20 -3.97 4.67
C PHE A 29 2.16 -4.80 5.54
N GLY A 30 3.42 -4.96 5.11
CA GLY A 30 4.46 -5.64 5.88
C GLY A 30 4.81 -4.88 7.16
N MET A 31 5.12 -3.58 7.03
CA MET A 31 5.44 -2.70 8.16
C MET A 31 4.36 -2.74 9.25
N ARG A 32 3.08 -2.72 8.87
CA ARG A 32 1.98 -2.88 9.83
C ARG A 32 2.04 -4.23 10.56
N GLN A 33 2.26 -5.32 9.83
CA GLN A 33 2.33 -6.65 10.46
C GLN A 33 3.54 -6.76 11.40
N GLU A 34 4.68 -6.19 11.02
CA GLU A 34 5.87 -6.17 11.85
C GLU A 34 5.61 -5.35 13.13
N ALA A 35 5.04 -4.14 13.03
CA ALA A 35 4.69 -3.34 14.21
C ALA A 35 3.62 -3.98 15.12
N ASP A 36 2.67 -4.74 14.54
CA ASP A 36 1.59 -5.39 15.28
C ASP A 36 2.02 -6.72 15.97
N TYR A 37 3.10 -7.37 15.51
CA TYR A 37 3.45 -8.73 15.92
C TYR A 37 4.93 -8.96 16.30
N GLU A 38 5.86 -8.04 16.02
CA GLU A 38 7.29 -8.19 16.32
C GLU A 38 7.71 -7.28 17.50
N ASP A 39 8.14 -7.88 18.60
CA ASP A 39 8.51 -7.18 19.86
C ASP A 39 9.71 -6.21 19.72
N PHE A 40 10.53 -6.34 18.65
CA PHE A 40 11.75 -5.56 18.45
C PHE A 40 11.70 -4.62 17.25
N PHE A 41 10.56 -4.47 16.58
CA PHE A 41 10.43 -3.61 15.41
C PHE A 41 9.73 -2.31 15.76
N ALA A 42 10.52 -1.25 15.99
CA ALA A 42 10.02 0.12 16.12
C ALA A 42 10.04 0.78 14.74
N ILE A 43 8.89 1.35 14.33
CA ILE A 43 8.80 2.21 13.15
C ILE A 43 8.98 3.64 13.65
N GLU A 44 10.04 4.30 13.19
CA GLU A 44 10.31 5.69 13.54
C GLU A 44 9.73 6.66 12.51
N GLU A 45 9.63 7.94 12.87
CA GLU A 45 9.11 8.97 11.97
C GLU A 45 9.93 9.05 10.68
N GLU A 46 11.26 8.89 10.76
CA GLU A 46 12.13 8.96 9.59
C GLU A 46 11.89 7.82 8.58
N ASP A 47 11.35 6.68 9.03
CA ASP A 47 11.00 5.55 8.16
C ASP A 47 9.74 5.82 7.33
N VAL A 48 8.83 6.63 7.88
CA VAL A 48 7.49 6.87 7.32
C VAL A 48 7.40 8.21 6.60
N ALA A 49 8.07 9.26 7.08
CA ALA A 49 8.01 10.60 6.51
C ALA A 49 8.29 10.64 4.98
N PRO A 50 9.30 9.90 4.45
CA PRO A 50 9.54 9.85 3.00
C PRO A 50 8.46 9.12 2.20
N LEU A 51 7.65 8.29 2.87
CA LEU A 51 6.58 7.51 2.25
C LEU A 51 5.27 8.30 2.17
N LEU A 52 5.05 9.29 3.05
CA LEU A 52 3.80 10.05 3.12
C LEU A 52 3.35 10.64 1.78
N PRO A 53 4.21 11.27 0.96
CA PRO A 53 3.79 11.78 -0.35
C PRO A 53 3.33 10.65 -1.29
N LYS A 54 4.02 9.51 -1.26
CA LYS A 54 3.70 8.35 -2.10
C LYS A 54 2.40 7.68 -1.65
N ILE A 55 2.15 7.64 -0.33
CA ILE A 55 0.91 7.14 0.25
C ILE A 55 -0.28 7.99 -0.20
N LYS A 56 -0.14 9.32 -0.16
CA LYS A 56 -1.19 10.24 -0.63
C LYS A 56 -1.54 10.01 -2.10
N ASN A 57 -0.53 9.80 -2.95
CA ASN A 57 -0.74 9.50 -4.37
C ASN A 57 -1.49 8.18 -4.55
N LEU A 58 -1.07 7.11 -3.86
CA LEU A 58 -1.75 5.81 -3.91
C LEU A 58 -3.21 5.89 -3.46
N ILE A 59 -3.51 6.67 -2.40
CA ILE A 59 -4.90 6.88 -1.96
C ILE A 59 -5.71 7.57 -3.06
N ALA A 60 -5.17 8.63 -3.66
CA ALA A 60 -5.85 9.34 -4.75
C ALA A 60 -6.08 8.44 -5.99
N GLU A 61 -5.13 7.56 -6.33
CA GLU A 61 -5.29 6.60 -7.43
C GLU A 61 -6.42 5.60 -7.13
N ILE A 62 -6.52 5.11 -5.90
CA ILE A 62 -7.61 4.23 -5.45
C ILE A 62 -8.96 4.96 -5.48
N GLU A 63 -9.04 6.19 -4.97
CA GLU A 63 -10.26 7.00 -5.00
C GLU A 63 -10.74 7.27 -6.44
N ALA A 64 -9.80 7.53 -7.36
CA ALA A 64 -10.09 7.70 -8.78
C ALA A 64 -10.64 6.43 -9.44
N LEU A 65 -10.25 5.23 -8.96
CA LEU A 65 -10.81 3.97 -9.43
C LEU A 65 -12.24 3.76 -8.94
N MET A 66 -12.54 4.18 -7.70
CA MET A 66 -13.89 4.06 -7.12
C MET A 66 -14.92 4.98 -7.79
N THR A 67 -14.48 6.13 -8.30
CA THR A 67 -15.34 7.11 -8.97
C THR A 67 -15.59 6.81 -10.45
N LYS A 68 -14.71 6.04 -11.10
CA LYS A 68 -14.85 5.63 -12.51
C LYS A 68 -15.79 4.45 -12.75
N GLU A 69 -16.18 3.74 -11.69
CA GLU A 69 -17.12 2.60 -11.76
C GLU A 69 -18.58 2.99 -11.48
N GLN A 70 -18.93 4.29 -11.63
CA GLN A 70 -20.33 4.79 -11.60
C GLN A 70 -20.88 5.10 -13.00
#